data_AF-A0A1S3Y7W2-F1
#
_entry.id   AF-A0A1S3Y7W2-F1
#
_cell.length_a   1.000
_cell.length_b   1.000
_cell.length_c   1.000
_cell.angle_alpha   90.00
_cell.angle_beta   90.00
_cell.angle_gamma   90.00
#
_symmetry.space_group_name_H-M   'P 1'
#
loop_
_entity.id
_entity.type
_entity.pdbx_description
1 polymer ?
#
loop_
_entity_poly.entity_id
_entity_poly.type
_entity_poly.pdbx_seq_one_letter_code
_entity_poly.pdbx_strand_id
1 'polypeptide(L)'
;GCINGYLSCVEYDKDANDSEYNGYKSVIESTGREQTLLGFAIWEPPHGRYRMHKNLWRHFVKLSSALRHCAFMVMALHGCIQSEIQAPLEKRKVFRNELKRVGANAAKVLRELGTKLEKLEMLDSHENILKEVHETAQHLQKKIDHKSYLLVNSKSWEIGKPNINSEDSSSENGSENLPLSSRSRSLSETAIDISSLQANWPQLAKESSEFTKSSFRKQNQWPSRLSLADGSDIADTCEMETYLSASSLSLATFASLLIEFVARLQNVVDNFEELSQRAEFKEPDVIIPPSAIKS
;
A
#
# COMPACT_ATOMS: atom_id res chain seq x y z
N GLY A 1 8.40 -9.30 -10.43
CA GLY A 1 7.86 -8.05 -9.83
C GLY A 1 6.83 -8.37 -8.76
N CYS A 2 6.73 -7.53 -7.71
CA CYS A 2 6.04 -7.84 -6.45
C CYS A 2 4.61 -8.42 -6.61
N ILE A 3 3.80 -7.88 -7.51
CA ILE A 3 2.42 -8.32 -7.72
C ILE A 3 2.33 -9.75 -8.25
N ASN A 4 3.23 -10.12 -9.19
CA ASN A 4 3.26 -11.48 -9.70
C ASN A 4 3.69 -12.46 -8.60
N GLY A 5 4.70 -12.08 -7.79
CA GLY A 5 5.15 -12.89 -6.65
C GLY A 5 4.06 -13.09 -5.59
N TYR A 6 3.33 -12.03 -5.25
CA TYR A 6 2.19 -12.11 -4.33
C TYR A 6 1.07 -13.01 -4.86
N LEU A 7 0.86 -13.07 -6.18
CA LEU A 7 -0.17 -13.90 -6.79
C LEU A 7 0.24 -15.38 -6.98
N SER A 8 1.55 -15.67 -7.06
CA SER A 8 2.05 -17.01 -7.41
C SER A 8 2.22 -17.97 -6.24
N CYS A 9 2.16 -17.51 -4.98
CA CYS A 9 2.20 -18.34 -3.77
C CYS A 9 3.23 -19.49 -3.86
N VAL A 10 4.49 -19.15 -4.13
CA VAL A 10 5.58 -20.13 -4.07
C VAL A 10 6.06 -20.17 -2.63
N GLU A 11 6.13 -21.36 -2.04
CA GLU A 11 6.84 -21.59 -0.78
C GLU A 11 8.23 -20.94 -0.89
N TYR A 12 8.57 -20.14 0.11
CA TYR A 12 9.72 -19.25 0.09
C TYR A 12 11.03 -19.99 -0.15
N ASP A 13 11.50 -20.01 -1.39
CA ASP A 13 12.90 -20.29 -1.67
C ASP A 13 13.66 -18.96 -1.55
N LYS A 14 14.29 -18.77 -0.37
CA LYS A 14 14.94 -17.51 0.02
C LYS A 14 16.07 -17.10 -0.93
N ASP A 15 16.61 -18.07 -1.67
CA ASP A 15 17.82 -17.88 -2.50
C ASP A 15 17.50 -17.40 -3.93
N ALA A 16 16.25 -17.52 -4.40
CA ALA A 16 15.89 -17.24 -5.81
C ALA A 16 15.48 -15.77 -6.09
N ASN A 17 15.16 -14.97 -5.06
CA ASN A 17 14.56 -13.63 -5.23
C ASN A 17 15.57 -12.46 -5.19
N ASP A 18 16.86 -12.72 -4.95
CA ASP A 18 17.87 -11.66 -4.77
C ASP A 18 18.10 -10.78 -6.01
N SER A 19 17.74 -11.27 -7.22
CA SER A 19 17.96 -10.51 -8.46
C SER A 19 16.92 -9.40 -8.70
N GLU A 20 15.63 -9.64 -8.42
CA GLU A 20 14.58 -8.58 -8.50
C GLU A 20 14.55 -7.68 -7.24
N TYR A 21 15.12 -8.14 -6.13
CA TYR A 21 15.22 -7.45 -4.83
C TYR A 21 16.05 -6.15 -4.88
N ASN A 22 16.94 -6.00 -5.87
CA ASN A 22 17.94 -4.93 -5.88
C ASN A 22 17.39 -3.54 -6.26
N GLY A 23 16.35 -3.47 -7.10
CA GLY A 23 15.95 -2.21 -7.75
C GLY A 23 15.39 -1.12 -6.81
N TYR A 24 14.42 -1.45 -5.95
CA TYR A 24 13.89 -0.46 -5.01
C TYR A 24 14.85 -0.20 -3.84
N LYS A 25 15.68 -1.20 -3.48
CA LYS A 25 16.70 -1.07 -2.43
C LYS A 25 17.79 -0.07 -2.83
N SER A 26 18.27 -0.14 -4.08
CA SER A 26 19.26 0.83 -4.59
C SER A 26 18.74 2.27 -4.58
N VAL A 27 17.43 2.47 -4.83
CA VAL A 27 16.77 3.78 -4.74
C VAL A 27 16.67 4.27 -3.29
N ILE A 28 16.39 3.40 -2.33
CA ILE A 28 16.31 3.81 -0.92
C ILE A 28 17.71 4.17 -0.38
N GLU A 29 18.71 3.38 -0.74
CA GLU A 29 20.11 3.57 -0.35
C GLU A 29 20.82 4.70 -1.12
N SER A 30 20.22 5.27 -2.18
CA SER A 30 20.84 6.35 -2.96
C SER A 30 20.96 7.67 -2.20
N THR A 31 20.17 7.87 -1.13
CA THR A 31 20.10 9.13 -0.37
C THR A 31 21.47 9.70 0.01
N GLY A 32 22.38 8.86 0.54
CA GLY A 32 23.72 9.32 0.93
C GLY A 32 24.54 9.79 -0.27
N ARG A 33 24.53 9.01 -1.36
CA ARG A 33 25.26 9.35 -2.60
C ARG A 33 24.73 10.62 -3.23
N GLU A 34 23.40 10.78 -3.30
CA GLU A 34 22.74 11.96 -3.83
C GLU A 34 23.08 13.23 -3.04
N GLN A 35 23.11 13.16 -1.70
CA GLN A 35 23.49 14.29 -0.86
C GLN A 35 24.96 14.66 -1.02
N THR A 36 25.85 13.67 -1.13
CA THR A 36 27.27 13.90 -1.43
C THR A 36 27.44 14.57 -2.80
N LEU A 37 26.74 14.08 -3.83
CA LEU A 37 26.76 14.68 -5.17
C LEU A 37 26.21 16.12 -5.15
N LEU A 38 25.12 16.38 -4.44
CA LEU A 38 24.59 17.74 -4.25
C LEU A 38 25.62 18.64 -3.57
N GLY A 39 26.31 18.13 -2.56
CA GLY A 39 27.37 18.85 -1.85
C GLY A 39 28.49 19.32 -2.79
N PHE A 40 28.90 18.48 -3.74
CA PHE A 40 29.87 18.85 -4.77
C PHE A 40 29.28 19.80 -5.83
N ALA A 41 28.06 19.53 -6.29
CA ALA A 41 27.42 20.27 -7.38
C ALA A 41 27.13 21.74 -7.02
N ILE A 42 26.96 22.07 -5.73
CA ILE A 42 26.79 23.46 -5.27
C ILE A 42 28.06 24.31 -5.52
N TRP A 43 29.23 23.67 -5.59
CA TRP A 43 30.51 24.36 -5.87
C TRP A 43 30.81 24.50 -7.36
N GLU A 44 30.00 23.92 -8.24
CA GLU A 44 30.25 24.03 -9.67
C GLU A 44 30.06 25.47 -10.14
N PRO A 45 31.07 26.07 -10.78
CA PRO A 45 30.91 27.39 -11.36
C PRO A 45 29.81 27.33 -12.43
N PRO A 46 29.04 28.41 -12.64
CA PRO A 46 27.97 28.39 -13.63
C PRO A 46 28.49 28.07 -15.03
N HIS A 47 27.98 27.00 -15.63
CA HIS A 47 28.46 26.50 -16.92
C HIS A 47 27.34 25.84 -17.74
N GLY A 48 27.61 25.58 -19.02
CA GLY A 48 26.66 24.91 -19.91
C GLY A 48 25.33 25.66 -20.11
N ARG A 49 24.22 24.93 -20.14
CA ARG A 49 22.85 25.46 -20.23
C ARG A 49 22.31 25.97 -18.89
N TYR A 50 22.94 25.59 -17.78
CA TYR A 50 22.44 25.83 -16.43
C TYR A 50 23.09 27.03 -15.73
N ARG A 51 23.60 28.00 -16.51
CA ARG A 51 24.41 29.15 -16.04
C ARG A 51 23.72 30.08 -15.04
N MET A 52 22.41 29.93 -14.79
CA MET A 52 21.64 30.88 -13.98
C MET A 52 20.95 30.25 -12.75
N HIS A 53 21.04 28.92 -12.55
CA HIS A 53 20.23 28.24 -11.54
C HIS A 53 21.07 27.61 -10.43
N LYS A 54 21.49 28.44 -9.46
CA LYS A 54 22.23 28.01 -8.24
C LYS A 54 21.55 26.89 -7.43
N ASN A 55 20.27 26.62 -7.69
CA ASN A 55 19.44 25.66 -6.97
C ASN A 55 18.94 24.50 -7.85
N LEU A 56 19.42 24.32 -9.08
CA LEU A 56 18.89 23.27 -9.96
C LEU A 56 19.07 21.87 -9.37
N TRP A 57 20.26 21.58 -8.85
CA TRP A 57 20.60 20.30 -8.23
C TRP A 57 19.70 19.93 -7.05
N ARG A 58 19.14 20.92 -6.34
CA ARG A 58 18.18 20.68 -5.26
C ARG A 58 16.86 20.10 -5.78
N HIS A 59 16.45 20.44 -7.00
CA HIS A 59 15.21 19.92 -7.61
C HIS A 59 15.38 18.45 -8.02
N PHE A 60 16.58 18.04 -8.46
CA PHE A 60 16.89 16.61 -8.68
C PHE A 60 16.80 15.82 -7.37
N VAL A 61 17.34 16.34 -6.27
CA VAL A 61 17.23 15.69 -4.94
C VAL A 61 15.78 15.70 -4.41
N LYS A 62 14.99 16.71 -4.76
CA LYS A 62 13.57 16.77 -4.43
C LYS A 62 12.80 15.66 -5.16
N LEU A 63 13.02 15.50 -6.47
CA LEU A 63 12.46 14.42 -7.28
C LEU A 63 12.88 13.04 -6.77
N SER A 64 14.17 12.84 -6.47
CA SER A 64 14.65 11.58 -5.90
C SER A 64 14.00 11.26 -4.55
N SER A 65 13.73 12.29 -3.73
CA SER A 65 12.99 12.13 -2.48
C SER A 65 11.56 11.66 -2.69
N ALA A 66 10.84 12.24 -3.66
CA ALA A 66 9.51 11.78 -4.02
C ALA A 66 9.53 10.32 -4.50
N LEU A 67 10.53 9.95 -5.31
CA LEU A 67 10.72 8.59 -5.81
C LEU A 67 11.02 7.60 -4.68
N ARG A 68 11.81 8.00 -3.67
CA ARG A 68 12.09 7.18 -2.48
C ARG A 68 10.82 6.85 -1.70
N HIS A 69 9.89 7.80 -1.56
CA HIS A 69 8.59 7.51 -0.94
C HIS A 69 7.77 6.48 -1.72
N CYS A 70 7.88 6.47 -3.06
CA CYS A 70 7.31 5.41 -3.88
C CYS A 70 8.02 4.06 -3.65
N ALA A 71 9.36 4.07 -3.55
CA ALA A 71 10.15 2.87 -3.28
C ALA A 71 9.82 2.22 -1.93
N PHE A 72 9.52 3.00 -0.89
CA PHE A 72 9.06 2.46 0.40
C PHE A 72 7.75 1.67 0.27
N MET A 73 6.85 2.06 -0.63
CA MET A 73 5.63 1.28 -0.88
C MET A 73 5.93 -0.03 -1.59
N VAL A 74 6.86 -0.03 -2.55
CA VAL A 74 7.32 -1.27 -3.20
C VAL A 74 7.98 -2.19 -2.18
N MET A 75 8.79 -1.65 -1.26
CA MET A 75 9.37 -2.41 -0.15
C MET A 75 8.29 -3.01 0.77
N ALA A 76 7.24 -2.25 1.10
CA ALA A 76 6.12 -2.75 1.89
C ALA A 76 5.34 -3.85 1.15
N LEU A 77 5.07 -3.67 -0.15
CA LEU A 77 4.45 -4.69 -1.00
C LEU A 77 5.29 -5.96 -1.06
N HIS A 78 6.62 -5.82 -1.15
CA HIS A 78 7.54 -6.94 -1.07
C HIS A 78 7.48 -7.64 0.31
N GLY A 79 7.38 -6.87 1.40
CA GLY A 79 7.16 -7.39 2.75
C GLY A 79 5.86 -8.19 2.90
N CYS A 80 4.80 -7.86 2.15
CA CYS A 80 3.58 -8.67 2.12
C CYS A 80 3.77 -10.04 1.44
N ILE A 81 4.69 -10.13 0.48
CA ILE A 81 5.13 -11.43 -0.07
C ILE A 81 5.95 -12.14 1.02
N GLN A 82 6.81 -11.39 1.72
CA GLN A 82 7.53 -11.69 2.97
C GLN A 82 6.80 -12.51 4.03
N SER A 83 5.52 -12.17 4.15
CA SER A 83 4.75 -12.37 5.37
C SER A 83 4.31 -13.82 5.55
N GLU A 84 4.46 -14.34 6.76
CA GLU A 84 3.89 -15.63 7.17
C GLU A 84 2.35 -15.62 7.17
N ILE A 85 1.76 -14.46 7.46
CA ILE A 85 0.31 -14.25 7.44
C ILE A 85 -0.08 -13.69 6.09
N GLN A 86 -0.71 -14.54 5.29
CA GLN A 86 -0.88 -14.30 3.87
C GLN A 86 -2.26 -14.81 3.43
N ALA A 87 -3.01 -14.03 2.65
CA ALA A 87 -4.36 -14.41 2.23
C ALA A 87 -4.37 -15.72 1.43
N PRO A 88 -5.40 -16.57 1.54
CA PRO A 88 -5.54 -17.74 0.67
C PRO A 88 -5.50 -17.39 -0.83
N LEU A 89 -4.92 -18.26 -1.65
CA LEU A 89 -4.72 -18.07 -3.09
C LEU A 89 -6.04 -17.76 -3.81
N GLU A 90 -7.12 -18.41 -3.39
CA GLU A 90 -8.47 -18.27 -3.95
C GLU A 90 -8.95 -16.82 -3.82
N LYS A 91 -8.71 -16.20 -2.66
CA LYS A 91 -9.07 -14.79 -2.42
C LYS A 91 -8.22 -13.84 -3.26
N ARG A 92 -6.92 -14.10 -3.39
CA ARG A 92 -6.02 -13.28 -4.21
C ARG A 92 -6.39 -13.33 -5.70
N LYS A 93 -6.76 -14.52 -6.20
CA LYS A 93 -7.17 -14.72 -7.60
C LYS A 93 -8.37 -13.85 -7.99
N VAL A 94 -9.27 -13.55 -7.06
CA VAL A 94 -10.41 -12.64 -7.31
C VAL A 94 -9.93 -11.26 -7.78
N PHE A 95 -8.83 -10.73 -7.23
CA PHE A 95 -8.30 -9.39 -7.54
C PHE A 95 -7.13 -9.40 -8.53
N ARG A 96 -6.77 -10.58 -9.06
CA ARG A 96 -5.58 -10.80 -9.90
C ARG A 96 -5.47 -9.80 -11.06
N ASN A 97 -6.56 -9.58 -11.78
CA ASN A 97 -6.54 -8.78 -13.00
C ASN A 97 -6.35 -7.29 -12.67
N GLU A 98 -7.03 -6.80 -11.64
CA GLU A 98 -6.99 -5.41 -11.20
C GLU A 98 -5.63 -5.07 -10.60
N LEU A 99 -5.09 -5.93 -9.72
CA LEU A 99 -3.75 -5.76 -9.16
C LEU A 99 -2.69 -5.71 -10.27
N LYS A 100 -2.76 -6.62 -11.25
CA LYS A 100 -1.82 -6.63 -12.39
C LYS A 100 -1.92 -5.38 -13.25
N ARG A 101 -3.14 -4.92 -13.56
CA ARG A 101 -3.37 -3.72 -14.37
C ARG A 101 -2.81 -2.48 -13.69
N VAL A 102 -3.11 -2.30 -12.40
CA VAL A 102 -2.58 -1.17 -11.62
C VAL A 102 -1.06 -1.19 -11.59
N GLY A 103 -0.45 -2.36 -11.32
CA GLY A 103 1.00 -2.50 -11.34
C GLY A 103 1.66 -2.20 -12.69
N ALA A 104 1.07 -2.71 -13.78
CA ALA A 104 1.59 -2.50 -15.12
C ALA A 104 1.55 -1.01 -15.52
N ASN A 105 0.44 -0.34 -15.22
CA ASN A 105 0.25 1.07 -15.53
C ASN A 105 1.14 1.96 -14.66
N ALA A 106 1.24 1.67 -13.35
CA ALA A 106 2.15 2.38 -12.48
C ALA A 106 3.63 2.23 -12.91
N ALA A 107 4.02 1.02 -13.35
CA ALA A 107 5.36 0.80 -13.92
C ALA A 107 5.56 1.51 -15.27
N LYS A 108 4.51 1.65 -16.09
CA LYS A 108 4.53 2.43 -17.33
C LYS A 108 4.83 3.90 -17.03
N VAL A 109 4.13 4.51 -16.06
CA VAL A 109 4.37 5.89 -15.62
C VAL A 109 5.82 6.10 -15.19
N LEU A 110 6.35 5.24 -14.30
CA LEU A 110 7.73 5.37 -13.84
C LEU A 110 8.76 5.21 -14.95
N ARG A 111 8.54 4.27 -15.90
CA ARG A 111 9.43 4.09 -17.06
C ARG A 111 9.43 5.31 -17.96
N GLU A 112 8.25 5.85 -18.24
CA GLU A 112 8.10 7.02 -19.10
C GLU A 112 8.77 8.25 -18.47
N LEU A 113 8.54 8.52 -17.18
CA LEU A 113 9.26 9.57 -16.45
C LEU A 113 10.78 9.34 -16.49
N GLY A 114 11.24 8.10 -16.31
CA GLY A 114 12.66 7.75 -16.43
C GLY A 114 13.22 8.06 -17.81
N THR A 115 12.52 7.69 -18.89
CA THR A 115 12.95 7.97 -20.26
C THR A 115 12.98 9.46 -20.59
N LYS A 116 11.98 10.23 -20.11
CA LYS A 116 11.94 11.68 -20.28
C LYS A 116 13.05 12.37 -19.49
N LEU A 117 13.33 11.90 -18.27
CA LEU A 117 14.47 12.38 -17.46
C LEU A 117 15.81 12.12 -18.13
N GLU A 118 16.01 10.92 -18.68
CA GLU A 118 17.25 10.53 -19.38
C GLU A 118 17.50 11.40 -20.62
N LYS A 119 16.44 11.72 -21.37
CA LYS A 119 16.51 12.59 -22.55
C LYS A 119 16.47 14.08 -22.21
N LEU A 120 16.16 14.43 -20.96
CA LEU A 120 15.89 15.81 -20.51
C LEU A 120 14.79 16.47 -21.34
N GLU A 121 13.68 15.76 -21.51
CA GLU A 121 12.48 16.17 -22.24
C GLU A 121 11.32 16.44 -21.28
N MET A 122 10.48 17.42 -21.61
CA MET A 122 9.26 17.71 -20.87
C MET A 122 8.18 16.63 -21.12
N LEU A 123 7.23 16.54 -20.18
CA LEU A 123 6.01 15.76 -20.40
C LEU A 123 5.16 16.41 -21.51
N ASP A 124 4.46 15.57 -22.26
CA ASP A 124 3.56 16.01 -23.31
C ASP A 124 2.38 16.76 -22.69
N SER A 125 2.22 18.05 -23.01
CA SER A 125 1.21 18.92 -22.37
C SER A 125 -0.24 18.49 -22.59
N HIS A 126 -0.49 17.58 -23.54
CA HIS A 126 -1.83 17.11 -23.89
C HIS A 126 -2.21 15.78 -23.24
N GLU A 127 -1.24 15.02 -22.72
CA GLU A 127 -1.50 13.68 -22.18
C GLU A 127 -1.22 13.63 -20.68
N ASN A 128 -2.28 13.44 -19.88
CA ASN A 128 -2.12 13.18 -18.46
C ASN A 128 -1.66 11.72 -18.27
N ILE A 129 -0.35 11.55 -18.10
CA ILE A 129 0.32 10.27 -17.83
C ILE A 129 -0.32 9.49 -16.66
N LEU A 130 -0.93 10.18 -15.69
CA LEU A 130 -1.56 9.56 -14.52
C LEU A 130 -3.00 9.10 -14.75
N LYS A 131 -3.63 9.51 -15.85
CA LYS A 131 -5.04 9.19 -16.11
C LYS A 131 -5.29 7.68 -16.11
N GLU A 132 -4.50 6.94 -16.86
CA GLU A 132 -4.65 5.49 -17.00
C GLU A 132 -4.43 4.75 -15.66
N VAL A 133 -3.41 5.17 -14.89
CA VAL A 133 -3.13 4.54 -13.60
C VAL A 133 -4.21 4.88 -12.55
N HIS A 134 -4.72 6.11 -12.53
CA HIS A 134 -5.82 6.52 -11.65
C HIS A 134 -7.11 5.77 -11.98
N GLU A 135 -7.48 5.64 -13.26
CA GLU A 135 -8.65 4.86 -13.68
C GLU A 135 -8.55 3.40 -13.24
N THR A 136 -7.38 2.77 -13.42
CA THR A 136 -7.19 1.39 -12.97
C THR A 136 -7.19 1.24 -11.44
N ALA A 137 -6.66 2.20 -10.70
CA ALA A 137 -6.72 2.21 -9.23
C ALA A 137 -8.17 2.37 -8.74
N GLN A 138 -8.98 3.23 -9.38
CA GLN A 138 -10.41 3.34 -9.08
C GLN A 138 -11.16 2.04 -9.37
N HIS A 139 -10.84 1.34 -10.46
CA HIS A 139 -11.42 0.03 -10.74
C HIS A 139 -11.06 -1.01 -9.68
N LEU A 140 -9.81 -1.00 -9.19
CA LEU A 140 -9.39 -1.85 -8.08
C LEU A 140 -10.17 -1.53 -6.79
N GLN A 141 -10.29 -0.24 -6.44
CA GLN A 141 -11.07 0.21 -5.28
C GLN A 141 -12.53 -0.23 -5.37
N LYS A 142 -13.20 0.02 -6.50
CA LYS A 142 -14.60 -0.43 -6.72
C LYS A 142 -14.75 -1.94 -6.57
N LYS A 143 -13.76 -2.71 -7.01
CA LYS A 143 -13.77 -4.17 -6.84
C LYS A 143 -13.59 -4.59 -5.40
N ILE A 144 -12.73 -3.91 -4.65
CA ILE A 144 -12.55 -4.10 -3.20
C ILE A 144 -13.87 -3.82 -2.49
N ASP A 145 -14.54 -2.72 -2.79
CA ASP A 145 -15.81 -2.35 -2.16
C ASP A 145 -16.88 -3.41 -2.45
N HIS A 146 -17.01 -3.82 -3.72
CA HIS A 146 -17.96 -4.85 -4.14
C HIS A 146 -17.66 -6.24 -3.54
N LYS A 147 -16.38 -6.56 -3.32
CA LYS A 147 -15.91 -7.85 -2.78
C LYS A 147 -15.42 -7.75 -1.34
N SER A 148 -15.84 -6.74 -0.61
CA SER A 148 -15.42 -6.44 0.78
C SER A 148 -15.72 -7.59 1.74
N TYR A 149 -16.80 -8.35 1.49
CA TYR A 149 -17.15 -9.57 2.23
C TYR A 149 -16.07 -10.68 2.17
N LEU A 150 -15.14 -10.63 1.22
CA LEU A 150 -14.00 -11.57 1.16
C LEU A 150 -12.86 -11.17 2.10
N LEU A 151 -12.76 -9.88 2.41
CA LEU A 151 -11.68 -9.28 3.19
C LEU A 151 -12.00 -9.24 4.69
N VAL A 152 -13.28 -9.13 5.05
CA VAL A 152 -13.75 -9.05 6.44
C VAL A 152 -14.61 -10.26 6.76
N ASN A 153 -14.36 -10.90 7.92
CA ASN A 153 -15.24 -11.97 8.42
C ASN A 153 -16.58 -11.36 8.85
N SER A 154 -17.67 -11.65 8.13
CA SER A 154 -18.99 -11.12 8.46
C SER A 154 -19.55 -11.64 9.78
N LYS A 155 -19.07 -12.81 10.26
CA LYS A 155 -19.52 -13.42 11.52
C LYS A 155 -19.07 -12.64 12.75
N SER A 156 -17.99 -11.87 12.64
CA SER A 156 -17.46 -11.05 13.72
C SER A 156 -18.01 -9.62 13.74
N TRP A 157 -19.00 -9.29 12.90
CA TRP A 157 -19.62 -7.96 12.91
C TRP A 157 -20.51 -7.80 14.14
N GLU A 158 -20.15 -6.85 15.01
CA GLU A 158 -20.87 -6.57 16.27
C GLU A 158 -22.28 -5.98 16.06
N ILE A 159 -22.59 -5.52 14.84
CA ILE A 159 -23.88 -4.89 14.47
C ILE A 159 -25.09 -5.87 14.58
N GLY A 160 -24.85 -7.17 14.76
CA GLY A 160 -25.91 -8.18 14.77
C GLY A 160 -25.90 -9.18 15.92
N LYS A 161 -25.06 -9.04 16.95
CA LYS A 161 -25.14 -9.95 18.11
C LYS A 161 -26.37 -9.55 18.95
N PRO A 162 -27.45 -10.35 19.01
CA PRO A 162 -28.43 -10.15 20.07
C PRO A 162 -27.66 -10.41 21.36
N ASN A 163 -27.68 -9.45 22.27
CA ASN A 163 -27.11 -9.63 23.59
C ASN A 163 -27.99 -10.68 24.30
N ILE A 164 -27.67 -11.96 24.16
CA ILE A 164 -28.29 -13.01 24.96
C ILE A 164 -27.61 -12.94 26.33
N ASN A 165 -28.01 -11.95 27.11
CA ASN A 165 -27.88 -12.00 28.55
C ASN A 165 -28.66 -13.25 28.99
N SER A 166 -27.93 -14.31 29.32
CA SER A 166 -28.48 -15.55 29.82
C SER A 166 -28.56 -15.48 31.34
N GLU A 167 -29.47 -14.67 31.87
CA GLU A 167 -30.02 -14.83 33.21
C GLU A 167 -31.49 -14.39 33.14
N ASP A 168 -32.38 -15.36 32.97
CA ASP A 168 -33.43 -15.59 33.98
C ASP A 168 -34.33 -16.77 33.58
N SER A 169 -34.27 -17.77 34.44
CA SER A 169 -35.20 -18.89 34.50
C SER A 169 -36.61 -18.43 34.86
N SER A 170 -37.57 -18.92 34.05
CA SER A 170 -38.98 -19.21 34.36
C SER A 170 -39.91 -18.07 34.79
N SER A 171 -40.94 -17.81 33.97
CA SER A 171 -42.38 -17.95 34.32
C SER A 171 -43.28 -17.69 33.10
N GLU A 172 -44.30 -18.53 32.93
CA GLU A 172 -45.25 -18.62 31.83
C GLU A 172 -46.29 -17.47 31.78
N ASN A 173 -46.76 -17.09 30.58
CA ASN A 173 -48.16 -17.27 30.14
C ASN A 173 -48.51 -16.51 28.84
N GLY A 174 -49.12 -17.24 27.89
CA GLY A 174 -50.41 -16.89 27.29
C GLY A 174 -50.50 -15.93 26.08
N SER A 175 -50.90 -16.52 24.95
CA SER A 175 -51.77 -16.00 23.87
C SER A 175 -51.17 -15.33 22.61
N GLU A 176 -51.25 -16.10 21.52
CA GLU A 176 -51.72 -15.80 20.16
C GLU A 176 -51.63 -14.35 19.62
N ASN A 177 -50.88 -14.15 18.54
CA ASN A 177 -51.38 -13.75 17.21
C ASN A 177 -50.23 -13.43 16.23
N LEU A 178 -50.23 -14.10 15.08
CA LEU A 178 -49.61 -13.62 13.83
C LEU A 178 -50.60 -12.65 13.17
N PRO A 179 -50.16 -11.53 12.58
CA PRO A 179 -49.81 -11.61 11.16
C PRO A 179 -48.63 -10.73 10.70
N LEU A 180 -48.10 -11.15 9.55
CA LEU A 180 -47.21 -10.48 8.62
C LEU A 180 -47.47 -8.95 8.47
N SER A 181 -46.44 -8.13 8.64
CA SER A 181 -46.29 -6.91 7.83
C SER A 181 -44.84 -6.47 7.73
N SER A 182 -44.38 -6.41 6.48
CA SER A 182 -43.18 -5.76 6.00
C SER A 182 -42.99 -4.36 6.56
N ARG A 183 -41.88 -4.11 7.25
CA ARG A 183 -41.27 -2.77 7.25
C ARG A 183 -39.77 -2.86 7.46
N SER A 184 -39.06 -3.01 6.35
CA SER A 184 -37.68 -2.58 6.21
C SER A 184 -37.55 -1.10 6.62
N ARG A 185 -37.08 -0.86 7.84
CA ARG A 185 -36.49 0.43 8.23
C ARG A 185 -35.00 0.20 8.46
N SER A 186 -34.26 0.38 7.37
CA SER A 186 -32.84 0.70 7.41
C SER A 186 -32.70 2.02 8.16
N LEU A 187 -32.14 1.99 9.36
CA LEU A 187 -31.63 3.18 10.05
C LEU A 187 -30.14 2.95 10.27
N SER A 188 -29.37 3.27 9.24
CA SER A 188 -27.92 3.32 9.28
C SER A 188 -27.53 4.72 9.75
N GLU A 189 -27.56 4.97 11.05
CA GLU A 189 -26.94 6.15 11.63
C GLU A 189 -26.43 5.79 13.02
N THR A 190 -25.15 5.44 13.10
CA THR A 190 -24.40 5.42 14.37
C THR A 190 -23.30 6.45 14.26
N ALA A 191 -23.50 7.60 14.91
CA ALA A 191 -22.43 8.52 15.23
C ALA A 191 -21.46 7.80 16.18
N ILE A 192 -20.22 7.62 15.76
CA ILE A 192 -19.15 7.17 16.64
C ILE A 192 -18.77 8.38 17.48
N ASP A 193 -19.12 8.38 18.77
CA ASP A 193 -18.63 9.39 19.70
C ASP A 193 -17.18 9.04 20.06
N ILE A 194 -16.23 9.82 19.52
CA ILE A 194 -14.78 9.61 19.62
C ILE A 194 -14.25 10.09 20.99
N SER A 195 -15.12 10.57 21.89
CA SER A 195 -14.71 11.21 23.14
C SER A 195 -14.19 10.26 24.24
N SER A 196 -14.21 8.94 24.03
CA SER A 196 -13.77 7.96 25.05
C SER A 196 -12.34 7.44 24.89
N LEU A 197 -11.59 7.87 23.87
CA LEU A 197 -10.19 7.46 23.62
C LEU A 197 -9.15 8.33 24.34
N GLN A 198 -9.43 8.78 25.56
CA GLN A 198 -8.44 9.46 26.39
C GLN A 198 -8.05 8.59 27.58
N ALA A 199 -7.07 7.71 27.36
CA ALA A 199 -6.38 7.02 28.44
C ALA A 199 -4.90 6.75 28.07
N ASN A 200 -4.03 7.55 28.69
CA ASN A 200 -2.62 7.35 29.03
C ASN A 200 -1.63 6.75 28.01
N TRP A 201 -0.86 7.65 27.41
CA TRP A 201 0.47 7.39 26.86
C TRP A 201 1.52 7.34 27.98
N PRO A 202 2.42 6.34 28.07
CA PRO A 202 3.61 6.45 28.91
C PRO A 202 4.71 7.26 28.20
N GLN A 203 5.27 8.22 28.94
CA GLN A 203 6.36 9.08 28.53
C GLN A 203 7.71 8.34 28.42
N LEU A 204 8.51 8.87 27.50
CA LEU A 204 9.93 8.65 27.22
C LEU A 204 10.82 8.62 28.49
N ALA A 205 11.70 7.62 28.58
CA ALA A 205 12.92 7.68 29.40
C ALA A 205 14.13 7.19 28.58
N LYS A 206 15.24 7.93 28.70
CA LYS A 206 16.50 7.83 27.94
C LYS A 206 17.46 6.78 28.51
N GLU A 207 18.06 6.02 27.58
CA GLU A 207 19.43 5.47 27.47
C GLU A 207 20.20 4.91 28.69
N SER A 208 20.73 3.69 28.53
CA SER A 208 22.19 3.42 28.50
C SER A 208 22.49 1.97 28.09
N SER A 209 23.68 1.79 27.51
CA SER A 209 24.22 0.57 26.90
C SER A 209 24.55 -0.56 27.90
N GLU A 210 24.50 -1.82 27.45
CA GLU A 210 25.68 -2.71 27.33
C GLU A 210 25.33 -4.11 26.81
N PHE A 211 26.29 -4.67 26.08
CA PHE A 211 26.37 -6.01 25.51
C PHE A 211 26.25 -7.11 26.58
N THR A 212 25.36 -8.09 26.41
CA THR A 212 25.67 -9.51 26.71
C THR A 212 24.87 -10.46 25.82
N LYS A 213 25.58 -11.46 25.27
CA LYS A 213 25.06 -12.59 24.51
C LYS A 213 23.99 -13.34 25.30
N SER A 214 22.81 -13.56 24.72
CA SER A 214 21.89 -14.59 25.21
C SER A 214 21.40 -15.48 24.07
N SER A 215 21.41 -16.76 24.39
CA SER A 215 21.07 -17.93 23.59
C SER A 215 19.81 -17.76 22.76
N PHE A 216 19.79 -18.40 21.58
CA PHE A 216 18.62 -18.57 20.72
C PHE A 216 17.43 -19.11 21.53
N ARG A 217 16.62 -18.22 22.10
CA ARG A 217 15.25 -18.53 22.48
C ARG A 217 14.51 -18.78 21.17
N LYS A 218 14.02 -20.01 20.98
CA LYS A 218 12.95 -20.31 20.02
C LYS A 218 11.92 -19.20 20.16
N GLN A 219 11.85 -18.34 19.15
CA GLN A 219 10.87 -17.28 19.06
C GLN A 219 9.50 -17.93 19.15
N ASN A 220 8.71 -17.52 20.14
CA ASN A 220 7.28 -17.79 20.16
C ASN A 220 6.71 -17.11 18.91
N GLN A 221 6.50 -17.89 17.85
CA GLN A 221 5.93 -17.40 16.61
C GLN A 221 4.47 -17.06 16.87
N TRP A 222 4.09 -15.85 16.48
CA TRP A 222 2.72 -15.38 16.50
C TRP A 222 1.95 -16.01 15.32
N PRO A 223 0.70 -16.49 15.50
CA PRO A 223 -0.04 -16.48 16.75
C PRO A 223 0.52 -17.54 17.71
N SER A 224 0.69 -17.16 18.97
CA SER A 224 1.32 -17.97 20.00
C SER A 224 0.59 -19.30 20.15
N ARG A 225 1.18 -20.39 19.66
CA ARG A 225 0.74 -21.72 20.05
C ARG A 225 1.09 -21.95 21.53
N LEU A 226 0.04 -22.13 22.34
CA LEU A 226 -0.08 -23.09 23.45
C LEU A 226 0.34 -22.61 24.87
N SER A 227 -0.67 -22.44 25.73
CA SER A 227 -0.66 -23.08 27.05
C SER A 227 -1.99 -23.81 27.27
N LEU A 228 -1.88 -25.13 27.16
CA LEU A 228 -2.74 -26.19 27.64
C LEU A 228 -3.36 -25.90 29.02
N ALA A 229 -4.68 -25.73 29.11
CA ALA A 229 -5.52 -26.25 30.19
C ALA A 229 -7.01 -26.02 29.89
N ASP A 230 -7.67 -27.13 29.53
CA ASP A 230 -9.04 -27.53 29.85
C ASP A 230 -10.23 -26.69 29.31
N GLY A 231 -11.01 -27.29 28.39
CA GLY A 231 -12.28 -26.76 27.85
C GLY A 231 -12.37 -26.74 26.32
N SER A 232 -12.60 -27.92 25.73
CA SER A 232 -12.53 -28.25 24.29
C SER A 232 -13.52 -27.52 23.36
N ASP A 233 -13.07 -27.34 22.10
CA ASP A 233 -13.71 -26.83 20.87
C ASP A 233 -13.89 -25.31 20.68
N ILE A 234 -14.28 -24.53 21.69
CA ILE A 234 -14.65 -23.12 21.47
C ILE A 234 -13.41 -22.20 21.35
N ALA A 235 -12.35 -22.45 22.12
CA ALA A 235 -11.14 -21.63 22.07
C ALA A 235 -10.33 -21.83 20.77
N ASP A 236 -10.25 -23.07 20.29
CA ASP A 236 -9.48 -23.46 19.09
C ASP A 236 -10.11 -22.89 17.79
N THR A 237 -11.45 -22.85 17.74
CA THR A 237 -12.19 -22.22 16.63
C THR A 237 -11.98 -20.70 16.59
N CYS A 238 -11.96 -20.02 17.74
CA CYS A 238 -11.75 -18.57 17.83
C CYS A 238 -10.36 -18.13 17.32
N GLU A 239 -9.32 -18.89 17.65
CA GLU A 239 -7.95 -18.64 17.18
C GLU A 239 -7.82 -18.86 15.65
N MET A 240 -8.43 -19.92 15.12
CA MET A 240 -8.47 -20.17 13.68
C MET A 240 -9.23 -19.07 12.93
N GLU A 241 -10.36 -18.60 13.47
CA GLU A 241 -11.12 -17.49 12.90
C GLU A 241 -10.33 -16.17 12.93
N THR A 242 -9.54 -15.93 13.98
CA THR A 242 -8.66 -14.75 14.09
C THR A 242 -7.57 -14.77 13.03
N TYR A 243 -6.91 -15.92 12.82
CA TYR A 243 -5.93 -16.09 11.75
C TYR A 243 -6.55 -15.93 10.35
N LEU A 244 -7.74 -16.47 10.12
CA LEU A 244 -8.47 -16.30 8.86
C LEU A 244 -8.86 -14.84 8.62
N SER A 245 -9.22 -14.11 9.67
CA SER A 245 -9.47 -12.66 9.60
C SER A 245 -8.19 -11.89 9.25
N ALA A 246 -7.10 -12.14 9.98
CA ALA A 246 -5.80 -11.49 9.75
C ALA A 246 -5.22 -11.78 8.35
N SER A 247 -5.30 -13.03 7.89
CA SER A 247 -4.87 -13.41 6.54
C SER A 247 -5.74 -12.75 5.46
N SER A 248 -7.05 -12.59 5.67
CA SER A 248 -7.92 -11.86 4.74
C SER A 248 -7.60 -10.37 4.68
N LEU A 249 -7.32 -9.76 5.84
CA LEU A 249 -6.88 -8.37 5.93
C LEU A 249 -5.53 -8.13 5.26
N SER A 250 -4.62 -9.12 5.24
CA SER A 250 -3.33 -8.99 4.53
C SER A 250 -3.50 -8.67 3.03
N LEU A 251 -4.56 -9.18 2.39
CA LEU A 251 -4.90 -8.84 1.00
C LEU A 251 -5.41 -7.40 0.87
N ALA A 252 -6.19 -6.93 1.83
CA ALA A 252 -6.61 -5.54 1.89
C ALA A 252 -5.38 -4.62 2.07
N THR A 253 -4.46 -4.95 2.98
CA THR A 253 -3.21 -4.23 3.17
C THR A 253 -2.39 -4.17 1.87
N PHE A 254 -2.22 -5.31 1.17
CA PHE A 254 -1.51 -5.34 -0.10
C PHE A 254 -2.15 -4.42 -1.14
N ALA A 255 -3.47 -4.48 -1.29
CA ALA A 255 -4.18 -3.66 -2.26
C ALA A 255 -4.13 -2.17 -1.89
N SER A 256 -4.27 -1.82 -0.61
CA SER A 256 -4.15 -0.45 -0.11
C SER A 256 -2.75 0.11 -0.34
N LEU A 257 -1.68 -0.67 -0.09
CA LEU A 257 -0.31 -0.26 -0.39
C LEU A 257 -0.10 0.02 -1.89
N LEU A 258 -0.75 -0.76 -2.77
CA LEU A 258 -0.67 -0.55 -4.20
C LEU A 258 -1.42 0.72 -4.64
N ILE A 259 -2.60 0.98 -4.08
CA ILE A 259 -3.37 2.22 -4.33
C ILE A 259 -2.61 3.44 -3.80
N GLU A 260 -2.02 3.32 -2.61
CA GLU A 260 -1.19 4.36 -2.01
C GLU A 260 0.07 4.64 -2.86
N PHE A 261 0.70 3.60 -3.43
CA PHE A 261 1.79 3.77 -4.40
C PHE A 261 1.34 4.59 -5.60
N VAL A 262 0.14 4.33 -6.15
CA VAL A 262 -0.43 5.14 -7.23
C VAL A 262 -0.67 6.58 -6.80
N ALA A 263 -1.22 6.81 -5.61
CA ALA A 263 -1.43 8.17 -5.08
C ALA A 263 -0.11 8.96 -4.96
N ARG A 264 0.99 8.28 -4.61
CA ARG A 264 2.32 8.90 -4.53
C ARG A 264 2.95 9.20 -5.89
N LEU A 265 2.51 8.56 -6.97
CA LEU A 265 3.00 8.90 -8.32
C LEU A 265 2.66 10.34 -8.70
N GLN A 266 1.54 10.88 -8.22
CA GLN A 266 1.19 12.29 -8.43
C GLN A 266 2.32 13.21 -7.96
N ASN A 267 2.81 13.00 -6.73
CA ASN A 267 3.90 13.80 -6.21
C ASN A 267 5.19 13.62 -7.03
N VAL A 268 5.47 12.43 -7.57
CA VAL A 268 6.65 12.24 -8.46
C VAL A 268 6.49 13.03 -9.76
N VAL A 269 5.31 12.99 -10.37
CA VAL A 269 5.01 13.75 -11.60
C VAL A 269 5.11 15.25 -11.34
N ASP A 270 4.52 15.75 -10.25
CA ASP A 270 4.57 17.18 -9.90
C ASP A 270 6.02 17.67 -9.71
N ASN A 271 6.85 16.87 -9.02
CA ASN A 271 8.27 17.19 -8.83
C ASN A 271 9.07 17.08 -10.13
N PHE A 272 8.69 16.17 -11.03
CA PHE A 272 9.30 16.05 -12.36
C PHE A 272 8.94 17.27 -13.22
N GLU A 273 7.69 17.70 -13.24
CA GLU A 273 7.24 18.88 -13.97
C GLU A 273 7.95 20.14 -13.47
N GLU A 274 7.99 20.35 -12.14
CA GLU A 274 8.72 21.46 -11.54
C GLU A 274 10.22 21.44 -11.92
N LEU A 275 10.85 20.25 -11.86
CA LEU A 275 12.24 20.08 -12.29
C LEU A 275 12.40 20.44 -13.76
N SER A 276 11.57 19.90 -14.65
CA SER A 276 11.66 20.07 -16.09
C SER A 276 11.52 21.53 -16.51
N GLN A 277 10.63 22.28 -15.86
CA GLN A 277 10.42 23.71 -16.10
C GLN A 277 11.64 24.53 -15.63
N ARG A 278 12.14 24.28 -14.42
CA ARG A 278 13.30 25.02 -13.89
C ARG A 278 14.62 24.64 -14.55
N ALA A 279 14.69 23.46 -15.13
CA ALA A 279 15.84 22.97 -15.87
C ALA A 279 15.79 23.31 -17.37
N GLU A 280 14.70 23.91 -17.86
CA GLU A 280 14.49 24.18 -19.29
C GLU A 280 14.70 22.91 -20.14
N PHE A 281 14.03 21.81 -19.75
CA PHE A 281 14.01 20.58 -20.54
C PHE A 281 13.46 20.85 -21.94
N LYS A 282 13.90 20.05 -22.92
CA LYS A 282 13.43 20.20 -24.30
C LYS A 282 11.95 19.87 -24.40
N GLU A 283 11.22 20.63 -25.20
CA GLU A 283 9.87 20.24 -25.59
C GLU A 283 9.93 18.93 -26.38
N PRO A 284 8.96 18.02 -26.19
CA PRO A 284 8.89 16.80 -26.98
C PRO A 284 8.69 17.14 -28.46
N ASP A 285 9.44 16.49 -29.34
CA ASP A 285 9.28 16.66 -30.79
C ASP A 285 7.83 16.27 -31.17
N VAL A 286 6.98 17.26 -31.44
CA VAL A 286 5.65 17.03 -31.99
C VAL A 286 5.85 16.43 -33.38
N ILE A 287 5.77 15.10 -33.48
CA ILE A 287 5.70 14.42 -34.77
C ILE A 287 4.34 14.80 -35.38
N ILE A 288 4.32 15.89 -36.13
CA ILE A 288 3.17 16.25 -36.98
C ILE A 288 3.00 15.08 -37.96
N PRO A 289 1.89 14.33 -37.93
CA PRO A 289 1.66 13.29 -38.91
C PRO A 289 1.64 13.93 -40.31
N PRO A 290 2.28 13.32 -41.33
CA PRO A 290 2.44 13.90 -42.67
C PRO A 290 1.14 13.98 -43.50
N SER A 291 -0.03 14.11 -42.87
CA SER A 291 -1.33 14.23 -43.52
C SER A 291 -1.89 15.66 -43.54
N ALA A 292 -1.17 16.68 -43.04
CA ALA A 292 -1.66 18.07 -42.97
C ALA A 292 -0.86 19.07 -43.82
N ILE A 293 -0.15 18.62 -44.87
CA ILE A 293 0.43 19.51 -45.90
C ILE A 293 -0.14 19.12 -47.27
N LYS A 294 -1.46 19.29 -47.45
CA LYS A 294 -2.09 19.47 -48.76
C LYS A 294 -3.42 20.22 -48.60
N SER A 295 -3.38 21.53 -48.82
CA SER A 295 -4.38 22.29 -49.59
C SER A 295 -3.78 23.64 -49.96
#